data_AF-A0A526XMK5-F1
#
_entry.id   AF-A0A526XMK5-F1
#
_cell.length_a   1.000
_cell.length_b   1.000
_cell.length_c   1.000
_cell.angle_alpha   90.00
_cell.angle_beta   90.00
_cell.angle_gamma   90.00
#
_symmetry.space_group_name_H-M   'P 1'
#
loop_
_entity.id
_entity.type
_entity.pdbx_description
1 polymer ?
#
loop_
_entity_poly.entity_id
_entity_poly.type
_entity_poly.pdbx_seq_one_letter_code
_entity_poly.pdbx_strand_id
1 'polypeptide(L)' 'AIFDRDILPIWEKRLLTEITPDDLRALCAKVRDRGAPATAVHIRDVVKQIYSYAILHGEKIANPADEVGP' A
#
# COMPACT_ATOMS: atom_id res chain seq x y z
N ALA A 1 -12.91 -4.54 3.06
CA ALA A 1 -12.85 -3.93 4.41
C ALA A 1 -11.62 -3.03 4.59
N ILE A 2 -10.38 -3.54 4.59
CA ILE A 2 -9.18 -2.68 4.70
C ILE A 2 -8.91 -1.94 3.39
N PHE A 3 -9.00 -2.64 2.25
CA PHE A 3 -8.86 -2.02 0.94
C PHE A 3 -9.83 -0.84 0.76
N ASP A 4 -11.14 -1.09 0.89
CA ASP A 4 -12.18 -0.08 0.65
C ASP A 4 -12.12 1.11 1.62
N ARG A 5 -11.65 0.89 2.86
CA ARG A 5 -11.65 1.91 3.92
C ARG A 5 -10.35 2.71 3.97
N ASP A 6 -9.22 2.04 3.84
CA ASP A 6 -7.91 2.60 4.17
C ASP A 6 -7.01 2.82 2.94
N ILE A 7 -7.23 2.10 1.83
CA ILE A 7 -6.39 2.16 0.63
C ILE A 7 -7.10 2.90 -0.51
N LEU A 8 -8.27 2.41 -0.90
CA LEU A 8 -9.02 2.92 -2.05
C LEU A 8 -9.30 4.43 -1.95
N PRO A 9 -9.80 4.99 -0.83
CA PRO A 9 -10.11 6.43 -0.77
C PRO A 9 -8.88 7.35 -0.92
N ILE A 10 -7.67 6.82 -0.72
CA ILE A 10 -6.43 7.58 -0.80
C ILE A 10 -5.85 7.52 -2.22
N TRP A 11 -5.96 6.37 -2.89
CA TRP A 11 -5.26 6.10 -4.16
C TRP A 11 -6.16 5.74 -5.34
N GLU A 12 -7.50 5.79 -5.22
CA GLU A 12 -8.43 5.47 -6.31
C GLU A 12 -8.22 6.28 -7.60
N LYS A 13 -7.62 7.48 -7.49
CA LYS A 13 -7.34 8.38 -8.62
C LYS A 13 -5.88 8.38 -9.06
N ARG A 14 -5.04 7.53 -8.46
CA ARG A 14 -3.62 7.41 -8.79
C ARG A 14 -3.36 6.17 -9.61
N LEU A 15 -2.42 6.26 -10.53
CA LEU A 15 -1.85 5.11 -11.21
C LEU A 15 -0.90 4.36 -10.26
N LEU A 16 -0.72 3.06 -10.48
CA LEU A 16 0.23 2.27 -9.70
C LEU A 16 1.67 2.79 -9.82
N THR A 17 2.02 3.38 -10.96
CA THR A 17 3.33 4.01 -11.20
C THR A 17 3.57 5.27 -10.38
N GLU A 18 2.52 5.88 -9.82
CA GLU A 18 2.63 7.12 -9.07
C GLU A 18 2.86 6.87 -7.58
N ILE A 19 2.45 5.71 -7.03
CA ILE A 19 2.53 5.43 -5.60
C ILE A 19 3.95 5.00 -5.24
N THR A 20 4.58 5.75 -4.33
CA THR A 20 5.97 5.55 -3.90
C THR A 20 6.07 4.79 -2.57
N PRO A 21 7.25 4.28 -2.18
CA PRO A 21 7.48 3.76 -0.83
C PRO A 21 7.16 4.77 0.28
N ASP A 22 7.43 6.06 0.05
CA ASP A 22 7.13 7.13 1.01
C ASP A 22 5.63 7.36 1.19
N ASP A 23 4.85 7.26 0.11
CA ASP A 23 3.38 7.31 0.18
C ASP A 23 2.84 6.18 1.07
N LEU A 24 3.33 4.96 0.86
CA LEU A 24 2.93 3.79 1.65
C LEU A 24 3.36 3.92 3.11
N ARG A 25 4.59 4.38 3.36
CA ARG A 25 5.10 4.63 4.71
C ARG A 25 4.26 5.68 5.44
N ALA A 26 3.88 6.76 4.77
CA ALA A 26 3.03 7.80 5.32
C ALA A 26 1.62 7.28 5.67
N LEU A 27 1.02 6.47 4.80
CA LEU A 27 -0.27 5.83 5.08
C LEU A 27 -0.19 4.90 6.29
N CYS A 28 0.81 4.01 6.34
CA CYS A 28 1.01 3.10 7.46
C CYS A 28 1.27 3.86 8.77
N ALA A 29 2.10 4.91 8.74
CA ALA A 29 2.36 5.76 9.91
C ALA A 29 1.07 6.42 10.40
N LYS A 30 0.28 7.03 9.51
CA LYS A 30 -1.02 7.64 9.85
C LYS A 30 -1.96 6.64 10.53
N VAL A 31 -2.01 5.39 10.05
CA VAL A 31 -2.86 4.33 10.62
C VAL A 31 -2.33 3.77 11.93
N ARG A 32 -1.00 3.69 12.09
CA ARG A 32 -0.36 3.32 13.34
C ARG A 32 -0.63 4.37 14.42
N ASP A 33 -0.44 5.64 14.08
CA ASP A 33 -0.50 6.76 15.04
C ASP A 33 -1.92 7.02 15.56
N ARG A 34 -2.97 6.57 14.84
CA ARG A 34 -4.37 6.49 15.34
C ARG A 34 -4.63 5.29 16.26
N GLY A 35 -3.62 4.53 16.67
CA GLY A 35 -3.73 3.39 17.57
C GLY A 35 -4.04 2.05 16.91
N ALA A 36 -3.82 1.90 15.59
CA ALA A 36 -4.13 0.66 14.86
C ALA A 36 -2.88 0.03 14.19
N PRO A 37 -1.84 -0.36 14.94
CA PRO A 37 -0.58 -0.88 14.37
C PRO A 37 -0.78 -2.14 13.54
N ALA A 38 -1.60 -3.10 13.99
CA ALA A 38 -1.89 -4.31 13.22
C ALA A 38 -2.58 -4.01 11.88
N THR A 39 -3.41 -2.97 11.82
CA THR A 39 -4.01 -2.53 10.56
C THR A 39 -2.98 -1.91 9.63
N ALA A 40 -1.97 -1.19 10.14
CA ALA A 40 -0.90 -0.63 9.33
C ALA A 40 -0.08 -1.72 8.62
N VAL A 41 0.25 -2.81 9.32
CA VAL A 41 0.92 -3.99 8.74
C VAL A 41 0.04 -4.61 7.64
N HIS A 42 -1.24 -4.82 7.93
CA HIS A 42 -2.16 -5.43 6.97
C HIS A 42 -2.37 -4.55 5.72
N ILE A 43 -2.40 -3.21 5.86
CA ILE A 43 -2.41 -2.30 4.70
C ILE A 43 -1.19 -2.55 3.82
N ARG A 44 0.00 -2.57 4.41
CA ARG A 44 1.26 -2.80 3.68
C ARG A 44 1.24 -4.15 2.95
N ASP A 45 0.70 -5.19 3.55
CA ASP A 45 0.61 -6.51 2.93
C ASP A 45 -0.41 -6.58 1.79
N VAL A 46 -1.56 -5.91 1.92
CA VAL A 46 -2.53 -5.80 0.82
C VAL A 46 -1.91 -5.05 -0.36
N VAL A 47 -1.19 -3.96 -0.11
CA VAL A 47 -0.50 -3.20 -1.16
C VAL A 47 0.57 -4.09 -1.82
N LYS A 48 1.37 -4.82 -1.05
CA LYS A 48 2.33 -5.77 -1.61
C LYS A 48 1.65 -6.75 -2.56
N GLN A 49 0.53 -7.35 -2.14
CA GLN A 49 -0.21 -8.33 -2.94
C GLN A 49 -0.76 -7.74 -4.24
N ILE A 50 -1.30 -6.51 -4.21
CA ILE A 50 -1.80 -5.82 -5.40
C ILE A 50 -0.67 -5.62 -6.44
N TYR A 51 0.48 -5.10 -6.00
CA TYR A 51 1.62 -4.88 -6.89
C TYR A 51 2.22 -6.19 -7.38
N SER A 52 2.36 -7.19 -6.52
CA SER A 52 2.82 -8.52 -6.93
C SER A 52 1.90 -9.14 -7.98
N TYR A 53 0.58 -8.96 -7.86
CA TYR A 53 -0.38 -9.41 -8.86
C TYR A 53 -0.18 -8.69 -10.19
N ALA A 54 -0.10 -7.34 -10.18
CA ALA A 54 0.13 -6.55 -11.39
C ALA A 54 1.42 -6.96 -12.11
N ILE A 55 2.53 -7.09 -11.37
CA ILE A 55 3.83 -7.50 -11.90
C ILE A 55 3.77 -8.90 -12.51
N LEU A 56 3.11 -9.85 -11.83
CA LEU A 56 2.94 -11.22 -12.33
C LEU A 56 2.18 -11.25 -13.67
N HIS A 57 1.33 -10.26 -13.93
CA HIS A 57 0.54 -10.14 -15.15
C HIS A 57 1.15 -9.22 -16.21
N GLY A 58 2.42 -8.84 -16.04
CA GLY A 58 3.20 -8.15 -17.08
C GLY A 58 3.40 -6.65 -16.87
N GLU A 59 2.85 -6.07 -15.80
CA GLU A 59 3.15 -4.68 -15.45
C GLU A 59 4.63 -4.53 -15.03
N LYS A 60 5.31 -3.54 -15.60
CA LYS A 60 6.74 -3.27 -15.34
C LYS A 60 6.90 -2.15 -14.33
N ILE A 61 6.43 -2.39 -13.11
CA ILE A 61 6.41 -1.41 -12.02
C ILE A 61 7.17 -1.93 -10.80
N ALA A 62 7.71 -1.01 -9.99
CA ALA A 62 8.30 -1.35 -8.70
C ALA A 62 7.19 -1.55 -7.65
N ASN A 63 7.38 -2.49 -6.73
CA ASN A 63 6.47 -2.68 -5.62
C ASN A 63 6.90 -1.76 -4.45
N PRO A 64 6.11 -0.74 -4.09
CA PRO A 64 6.50 0.20 -3.04
C PRO A 64 6.61 -0.46 -1.66
N ALA A 65 5.98 -1.62 -1.47
CA ALA A 65 6.05 -2.35 -0.21
C ALA A 65 7.41 -3.04 0.01
N ASP A 66 8.23 -3.24 -1.02
CA ASP A 66 9.53 -3.90 -0.86
C ASP A 66 10.54 -3.05 -0.06
N GLU A 67 10.35 -1.73 -0.02
CA GLU A 67 11.16 -0.78 0.76
C GLU A 67 10.47 -0.34 2.08
N VAL A 68 9.30 -0.91 2.38
CA VAL A 68 8.55 -0.65 3.61
C VAL A 68 8.43 -1.94 4.41
N GLY A 69 9.22 -2.02 5.49
CA GLY A 69 9.18 -3.14 6.43
C GLY A 69 7.82 -3.30 7.10
N PRO A 70 7.51 -4.50 7.61
CA PRO A 70 6.30 -4.77 8.38
C PRO A 70 6.28 -4.04 9.73
#